data_AF-A0A8B3NQ78-F1
#
_entry.id   AF-A0A8B3NQ78-F1
#
_cell.length_a   1.000
_cell.length_b   1.000
_cell.length_c   1.000
_cell.angle_alpha   90.00
_cell.angle_beta   90.00
_cell.angle_gamma   90.00
#
_symmetry.space_group_name_H-M   'P 1'
#
loop_
_entity.id
_entity.type
_entity.pdbx_description
1 polymer ?
#
loop_
_entity_poly.entity_id
_entity_poly.type
_entity_poly.pdbx_seq_one_letter_code
_entity_poly.pdbx_strand_id
1 'polypeptide(L)'
;MKDESGRALFLRNGLAAILIAIILTLPFGFTDANYFGDKGFLDRFGGFSAVLTGFYIAALVGIASFAPSIGDLDEQIEVGKITRIDDDGESENLTRRQYVCSMFGYLSFVSLFISVFAIFSAIFSSFHVIDIIFNVAGFRINFSFVIYLLAIFFINLIISHMVVTTCHGLYYLIDRLYAKKPKLLLRE
;
A
#
# COMPACT_ATOMS: atom_id res chain seq x y z
N MET A 1 5.47 -13.70 -1.69
CA MET A 1 5.32 -13.51 -3.16
C MET A 1 6.69 -13.17 -3.74
N LYS A 2 7.17 -13.94 -4.73
CA LYS A 2 8.42 -13.69 -5.47
C LYS A 2 8.07 -13.40 -6.94
N ASP A 3 8.85 -12.56 -7.60
CA ASP A 3 8.72 -12.27 -9.04
C ASP A 3 9.44 -13.35 -9.89
N GLU A 4 9.23 -13.37 -11.21
CA GLU A 4 9.85 -14.31 -12.15
C GLU A 4 11.39 -14.28 -12.15
N SER A 5 11.96 -13.18 -11.68
CA SER A 5 13.41 -13.00 -11.50
C SER A 5 13.93 -13.54 -10.16
N GLY A 6 13.08 -14.20 -9.35
CA GLY A 6 13.41 -14.71 -8.02
C GLY A 6 13.58 -13.62 -6.95
N ARG A 7 13.44 -12.33 -7.31
CA ARG A 7 13.52 -11.21 -6.37
C ARG A 7 12.26 -11.13 -5.52
N ALA A 8 12.44 -10.85 -4.23
CA ALA A 8 11.32 -10.54 -3.35
C ALA A 8 10.66 -9.24 -3.85
N LEU A 9 9.39 -9.32 -4.27
CA LEU A 9 8.56 -8.18 -4.68
C LEU A 9 8.59 -7.03 -3.66
N PHE A 10 8.78 -7.39 -2.40
CA PHE A 10 8.88 -6.46 -1.27
C PHE A 10 10.07 -5.50 -1.36
N LEU A 11 11.23 -5.93 -1.89
CA LEU A 11 12.43 -5.08 -1.92
C LEU A 11 12.32 -3.95 -2.96
N ARG A 12 11.74 -4.24 -4.13
CA ARG A 12 11.53 -3.25 -5.20
C ARG A 12 10.50 -2.20 -4.77
N ASN A 13 9.40 -2.67 -4.20
CA ASN A 13 8.32 -1.79 -3.74
C ASN A 13 8.72 -1.01 -2.49
N GLY A 14 9.57 -1.58 -1.64
CA GLY A 14 10.11 -0.94 -0.45
C GLY A 14 10.93 0.30 -0.76
N LEU A 15 11.79 0.27 -1.78
CA LEU A 15 12.58 1.45 -2.18
C LEU A 15 11.70 2.61 -2.65
N ALA A 16 10.73 2.33 -3.52
CA ALA A 16 9.78 3.34 -3.99
C ALA A 16 8.94 3.91 -2.83
N ALA A 17 8.46 3.05 -1.93
CA ALA A 17 7.70 3.47 -0.76
C ALA A 17 8.52 4.34 0.19
N ILE A 18 9.80 4.00 0.43
CA ILE A 18 10.71 4.80 1.27
C ILE A 18 10.95 6.18 0.64
N LEU A 19 11.22 6.26 -0.66
CA LEU A 19 11.45 7.54 -1.33
C LEU A 19 10.23 8.46 -1.23
N ILE A 20 9.03 7.93 -1.48
CA ILE A 20 7.79 8.70 -1.34
C ILE A 20 7.57 9.11 0.12
N ALA A 21 7.84 8.23 1.09
CA ALA A 21 7.68 8.53 2.50
C ALA A 21 8.63 9.66 2.96
N ILE A 22 9.87 9.68 2.48
CA ILE A 22 10.82 10.77 2.72
C ILE A 22 10.26 12.08 2.16
N ILE A 23 9.80 12.08 0.89
CA ILE A 23 9.24 13.27 0.23
C ILE A 23 8.03 13.81 1.01
N LEU A 24 7.14 12.94 1.48
CA LEU A 24 5.97 13.33 2.27
C LEU A 24 6.35 13.83 3.67
N THR A 25 7.45 13.35 4.25
CA THR A 25 7.88 13.74 5.61
C THR A 25 8.67 15.04 5.64
N LEU A 26 9.44 15.35 4.57
CA LEU A 26 10.32 16.53 4.50
C LEU A 26 9.62 17.86 4.87
N PRO A 27 8.41 18.19 4.36
CA PRO A 27 7.75 19.45 4.70
C PRO A 27 7.54 19.64 6.21
N PHE A 28 7.24 18.56 6.94
CA PHE A 28 6.98 18.60 8.39
C PHE A 28 8.25 18.76 9.23
N GLY A 29 9.43 18.55 8.65
CA GLY A 29 10.71 18.82 9.31
C GLY A 29 11.21 20.25 9.13
N PHE A 30 10.82 20.92 8.04
CA PHE A 30 11.27 22.28 7.70
C PHE A 30 10.22 23.36 7.95
N THR A 31 8.95 22.98 8.09
CA THR A 31 7.83 23.90 8.30
C THR A 31 6.97 23.44 9.46
N ASP A 32 6.35 24.38 10.20
CA ASP A 32 5.34 24.09 11.25
C ASP A 32 4.00 23.63 10.64
N ALA A 33 4.08 22.69 9.70
CA ALA A 33 2.93 22.15 9.00
C ALA A 33 2.11 21.24 9.91
N ASN A 34 0.79 21.38 9.86
CA ASN A 34 -0.11 20.59 10.68
C ASN A 34 -0.27 19.16 10.14
N TYR A 35 0.26 18.16 10.87
CA TYR A 35 0.10 16.75 10.53
C TYR A 35 -1.12 16.09 11.20
N PHE A 36 -1.21 16.17 12.53
CA PHE A 36 -2.21 15.46 13.37
C PHE A 36 -3.39 16.31 13.82
N GLY A 37 -3.28 17.64 13.79
CA GLY A 37 -4.33 18.53 14.26
C GLY A 37 -5.52 18.59 13.29
N ASP A 38 -6.54 19.35 13.67
CA ASP A 38 -7.77 19.52 12.87
C ASP A 38 -7.43 20.01 11.45
N LYS A 39 -8.01 19.34 10.44
CA LYS A 39 -7.74 19.54 9.00
C LYS A 39 -6.27 19.33 8.60
N GLY A 40 -5.47 18.65 9.43
CA GLY A 40 -4.09 18.29 9.14
C GLY A 40 -3.96 17.27 8.01
N PHE A 41 -2.72 17.01 7.59
CA PHE A 41 -2.45 16.10 6.47
C PHE A 41 -3.06 14.71 6.67
N LEU A 42 -2.94 14.14 7.87
CA LEU A 42 -3.43 12.79 8.15
C LEU A 42 -4.97 12.71 8.11
N ASP A 43 -5.67 13.74 8.58
CA ASP A 43 -7.13 13.82 8.52
C ASP A 43 -7.63 13.86 7.06
N ARG A 44 -7.01 14.71 6.23
CA ARG A 44 -7.32 14.79 4.79
C ARG A 44 -7.04 13.48 4.06
N PHE A 45 -5.90 12.86 4.36
CA PHE A 45 -5.54 11.60 3.75
C PHE A 45 -6.41 10.44 4.25
N GLY A 46 -6.84 10.46 5.52
CA GLY A 46 -7.80 9.53 6.09
C GLY A 46 -9.14 9.59 5.36
N GLY A 47 -9.66 10.79 5.10
CA GLY A 47 -10.88 10.97 4.29
C GLY A 47 -10.74 10.44 2.87
N PHE A 48 -9.60 10.70 2.22
CA PHE A 48 -9.30 10.13 0.89
C PHE A 48 -9.21 8.60 0.93
N SER A 49 -8.57 8.05 1.96
CA SER A 49 -8.42 6.61 2.18
C SER A 49 -9.78 5.92 2.39
N ALA A 50 -10.74 6.59 3.02
CA ALA A 50 -12.09 6.07 3.21
C ALA A 50 -12.84 5.91 1.87
N VAL A 51 -12.69 6.89 0.97
CA VAL A 51 -13.24 6.79 -0.40
C VAL A 51 -12.57 5.66 -1.17
N LEU A 52 -11.25 5.54 -1.08
CA LEU A 52 -10.49 4.46 -1.70
C LEU A 52 -10.91 3.08 -1.17
N THR A 53 -11.21 2.97 0.11
CA THR A 53 -11.69 1.73 0.73
C THR A 53 -12.97 1.26 0.01
N GLY A 54 -13.94 2.16 -0.18
CA GLY A 54 -15.17 1.85 -0.91
C GLY A 54 -14.90 1.44 -2.37
N PHE A 55 -14.00 2.14 -3.05
CA PHE A 55 -13.60 1.80 -4.42
C PHE A 55 -12.96 0.41 -4.52
N TYR A 56 -12.04 0.08 -3.61
CA TYR A 56 -11.37 -1.23 -3.60
C TYR A 56 -12.34 -2.38 -3.29
N ILE A 57 -13.27 -2.19 -2.36
CA ILE A 57 -14.32 -3.19 -2.07
C ILE A 57 -15.24 -3.36 -3.29
N ALA A 58 -15.63 -2.27 -3.95
CA ALA A 58 -16.46 -2.35 -5.15
C ALA A 58 -15.75 -3.09 -6.29
N ALA A 59 -14.46 -2.80 -6.52
CA ALA A 59 -13.63 -3.52 -7.49
C ALA A 59 -13.51 -5.00 -7.13
N LEU A 60 -13.30 -5.32 -5.85
CA LEU A 60 -13.22 -6.70 -5.35
C LEU A 60 -14.51 -7.47 -5.63
N VAL A 61 -15.67 -6.90 -5.30
CA VAL A 61 -16.98 -7.50 -5.57
C VAL A 61 -17.19 -7.69 -7.06
N GLY A 62 -16.88 -6.67 -7.88
CA GLY A 62 -17.00 -6.77 -9.34
C GLY A 62 -16.20 -7.95 -9.90
N ILE A 63 -14.95 -8.10 -9.47
CA ILE A 63 -14.04 -9.16 -9.94
C ILE A 63 -14.46 -10.54 -9.41
N ALA A 64 -14.98 -10.61 -8.18
CA ALA A 64 -15.51 -11.84 -7.60
C ALA A 64 -16.82 -12.29 -8.28
N SER A 65 -17.67 -11.35 -8.71
CA SER A 65 -18.96 -11.63 -9.32
C SER A 65 -18.90 -11.92 -10.82
N PHE A 66 -17.83 -11.57 -11.53
CA PHE A 66 -17.71 -11.91 -12.95
C PHE A 66 -17.70 -13.42 -13.19
N ALA A 67 -18.54 -13.87 -14.13
CA ALA A 67 -18.63 -15.28 -14.51
C ALA A 67 -17.27 -15.80 -15.03
N PRO A 68 -16.94 -17.10 -14.79
CA PRO A 68 -15.68 -17.71 -15.25
C PRO A 68 -15.38 -17.54 -16.75
N SER A 69 -16.41 -17.35 -17.57
CA SER A 69 -16.32 -17.26 -19.02
C SER A 69 -15.89 -15.89 -19.56
N ILE A 70 -15.83 -14.85 -18.73
CA ILE A 70 -15.50 -13.49 -19.17
C ILE A 70 -14.05 -13.17 -18.75
N GLY A 71 -13.14 -13.19 -19.71
CA GLY A 71 -11.80 -12.60 -19.56
C GLY A 71 -10.68 -13.52 -19.07
N ASP A 72 -10.85 -14.85 -19.12
CA ASP A 72 -9.81 -15.83 -18.75
C ASP A 72 -9.24 -15.60 -17.33
N LEU A 73 -10.04 -15.03 -16.41
CA LEU A 73 -9.61 -14.66 -15.04
C LEU A 73 -9.26 -15.88 -14.17
N ASP A 74 -9.82 -17.04 -14.48
CA ASP A 74 -9.54 -18.30 -13.79
C ASP A 74 -8.31 -19.02 -14.34
N GLU A 75 -7.67 -18.48 -15.39
CA GLU A 75 -6.39 -18.99 -15.85
C GLU A 75 -5.27 -18.68 -14.85
N GLN A 76 -4.29 -19.58 -14.79
CA GLN A 76 -3.07 -19.36 -14.03
C GLN A 76 -2.28 -18.18 -14.62
N ILE A 77 -1.58 -17.46 -13.75
CA ILE A 77 -0.68 -16.39 -14.17
C ILE A 77 0.52 -17.01 -14.91
N GLU A 78 0.48 -17.03 -16.24
CA GLU A 78 1.56 -17.59 -17.05
C GLU A 78 2.72 -16.62 -17.33
N VAL A 79 2.49 -15.32 -17.19
CA VAL A 79 3.48 -14.25 -17.36
C VAL A 79 3.52 -13.41 -16.09
N GLY A 80 4.67 -13.37 -15.44
CA GLY A 80 4.85 -12.84 -14.09
C GLY A 80 4.47 -13.82 -13.00
N LYS A 81 4.84 -15.12 -13.08
CA LYS A 81 4.42 -16.16 -12.10
C LYS A 81 4.59 -15.69 -10.64
N ILE A 82 3.47 -15.57 -9.93
CA ILE A 82 3.45 -15.29 -8.49
C ILE A 82 3.03 -16.58 -7.80
N THR A 83 3.99 -17.20 -7.12
CA THR A 83 3.74 -18.38 -6.29
C THR A 83 3.45 -17.97 -4.84
N ARG A 84 2.43 -18.60 -4.27
CA ARG A 84 2.18 -18.64 -2.83
C ARG A 84 2.76 -19.96 -2.29
N ILE A 85 3.27 -19.95 -1.06
CA ILE A 85 3.61 -21.19 -0.36
C ILE A 85 2.32 -21.61 0.33
N ASP A 86 1.82 -22.80 -0.01
CA ASP A 86 0.63 -23.39 0.60
C ASP A 86 0.94 -23.89 2.03
N ASP A 87 -0.09 -24.24 2.79
CA ASP A 87 0.02 -24.73 4.18
C ASP A 87 0.85 -26.03 4.28
N ASP A 88 0.96 -26.79 3.17
CA ASP A 88 1.82 -27.98 3.03
C ASP A 88 3.26 -27.66 2.59
N GLY A 89 3.62 -26.39 2.39
CA GLY A 89 4.97 -25.95 2.00
C GLY A 89 5.23 -25.99 0.49
N GLU A 90 4.25 -26.39 -0.31
CA GLU A 90 4.34 -26.47 -1.78
C GLU A 90 4.05 -25.12 -2.45
N SER A 91 4.68 -24.85 -3.61
CA SER A 91 4.48 -23.60 -4.34
C SER A 91 3.22 -23.67 -5.21
N GLU A 92 2.13 -23.06 -4.75
CA GLU A 92 0.88 -22.94 -5.50
C GLU A 92 0.93 -21.76 -6.48
N ASN A 93 0.61 -22.02 -7.75
CA ASN A 93 0.47 -20.99 -8.77
C ASN A 93 -0.92 -20.34 -8.65
N LEU A 94 -0.96 -19.04 -8.36
CA LEU A 94 -2.22 -18.31 -8.21
C LEU A 94 -2.91 -18.07 -9.57
N THR A 95 -4.24 -18.14 -9.58
CA THR A 95 -5.04 -17.66 -10.72
C THR A 95 -5.04 -16.13 -10.77
N ARG A 96 -5.30 -15.55 -11.95
CA ARG A 96 -5.40 -14.08 -12.11
C ARG A 96 -6.45 -13.50 -11.16
N ARG A 97 -7.59 -14.18 -10.99
CA ARG A 97 -8.66 -13.79 -10.05
C ARG A 97 -8.18 -13.78 -8.60
N GLN A 98 -7.55 -14.85 -8.14
CA GLN A 98 -7.08 -14.95 -6.74
C GLN A 98 -6.04 -13.86 -6.42
N TYR A 99 -5.11 -13.60 -7.34
CA TYR A 99 -4.13 -12.54 -7.17
C TYR A 99 -4.80 -11.15 -7.07
N VAL A 100 -5.70 -10.84 -7.98
CA VAL A 100 -6.35 -9.52 -7.99
C VAL A 100 -7.28 -9.35 -6.78
N CYS A 101 -8.05 -10.37 -6.42
CA CYS A 101 -8.90 -10.32 -5.23
C CYS A 101 -8.08 -10.17 -3.94
N SER A 102 -6.98 -10.92 -3.78
CA SER A 102 -6.13 -10.78 -2.60
C SER A 102 -5.47 -9.40 -2.52
N MET A 103 -5.05 -8.83 -3.65
CA MET A 103 -4.48 -7.50 -3.70
C MET A 103 -5.51 -6.41 -3.35
N PHE A 104 -6.69 -6.40 -3.98
CA PHE A 104 -7.73 -5.42 -3.64
C PHE A 104 -8.30 -5.59 -2.24
N GLY A 105 -8.37 -6.83 -1.73
CA GLY A 105 -8.71 -7.11 -0.34
C GLY A 105 -7.68 -6.50 0.63
N TYR A 106 -6.39 -6.69 0.38
CA TYR A 106 -5.32 -6.08 1.15
C TYR A 106 -5.38 -4.54 1.12
N LEU A 107 -5.55 -3.94 -0.07
CA LEU A 107 -5.69 -2.48 -0.20
C LEU A 107 -6.91 -1.94 0.54
N SER A 108 -8.05 -2.63 0.48
CA SER A 108 -9.26 -2.28 1.23
C SER A 108 -9.00 -2.27 2.74
N PHE A 109 -8.33 -3.30 3.24
CA PHE A 109 -8.01 -3.39 4.67
C PHE A 109 -7.05 -2.29 5.12
N VAL A 110 -5.96 -2.05 4.37
CA VAL A 110 -4.98 -1.00 4.70
C VAL A 110 -5.62 0.38 4.64
N SER A 111 -6.42 0.66 3.61
CA SER A 111 -7.09 1.95 3.47
C SER A 111 -8.14 2.19 4.56
N LEU A 112 -8.88 1.16 4.97
CA LEU A 112 -9.78 1.24 6.13
C LEU A 112 -9.00 1.54 7.40
N PHE A 113 -7.91 0.80 7.63
CA PHE A 113 -7.06 0.99 8.81
C PHE A 113 -6.50 2.42 8.90
N ILE A 114 -6.00 2.97 7.80
CA ILE A 114 -5.52 4.37 7.74
C ILE A 114 -6.65 5.35 8.06
N SER A 115 -7.84 5.12 7.51
CA SER A 115 -9.00 6.01 7.74
C SER A 115 -9.41 6.04 9.21
N VAL A 116 -9.52 4.86 9.83
CA VAL A 116 -9.84 4.71 11.26
C VAL A 116 -8.73 5.32 12.12
N PHE A 117 -7.47 5.04 11.79
CA PHE A 117 -6.33 5.60 12.50
C PHE A 117 -6.28 7.13 12.42
N ALA A 118 -6.61 7.72 11.27
CA ALA A 118 -6.69 9.16 11.10
C ALA A 118 -7.74 9.78 12.03
N ILE A 119 -8.93 9.19 12.12
CA ILE A 119 -10.00 9.64 13.02
C ILE A 119 -9.54 9.60 14.48
N PHE A 120 -8.93 8.49 14.91
CA PHE A 120 -8.38 8.39 16.27
C PHE A 120 -7.29 9.43 16.50
N SER A 121 -6.36 9.60 15.56
CA SER A 121 -5.25 10.54 15.70
C SER A 121 -5.71 11.99 15.85
N ALA A 122 -6.80 12.39 15.20
CA ALA A 122 -7.38 13.72 15.34
C ALA A 122 -7.91 13.95 16.77
N ILE A 123 -8.52 12.93 17.38
CA ILE A 123 -9.01 12.99 18.78
C ILE A 123 -7.85 13.11 19.76
N PHE A 124 -6.76 12.37 19.53
CA PHE A 124 -5.59 12.36 20.42
C PHE A 124 -4.60 13.50 20.18
N SER A 125 -4.80 14.32 19.14
CA SER A 125 -3.91 15.44 18.79
C SER A 125 -3.78 16.51 19.89
N SER A 126 -4.75 16.59 20.80
CA SER A 126 -4.78 17.54 21.92
C SER A 126 -3.92 17.14 23.12
N PHE A 127 -3.36 15.92 23.14
CA PHE A 127 -2.48 15.50 24.25
C PHE A 127 -1.10 16.16 24.10
N HIS A 128 -0.77 17.07 25.02
CA HIS A 128 0.56 17.65 25.12
C HIS A 128 1.58 16.57 25.49
N VAL A 129 2.56 16.34 24.61
CA VAL A 129 3.71 15.50 24.91
C VAL A 129 4.68 16.32 25.76
N ILE A 130 5.22 15.71 26.82
CA ILE A 130 6.24 16.35 27.67
C ILE A 130 7.50 16.59 26.83
N ASP A 131 8.01 17.82 26.81
CA ASP A 131 9.27 18.15 26.15
C ASP A 131 10.45 17.60 26.96
N ILE A 132 11.19 16.65 26.38
CA ILE A 132 12.39 16.08 26.97
C ILE A 132 13.60 16.57 26.17
N ILE A 133 14.33 17.53 26.75
CA ILE A 133 15.50 18.15 26.14
C ILE A 133 16.77 17.52 26.73
N PHE A 134 17.58 16.88 25.88
CA PHE A 134 18.91 16.42 26.26
C PHE A 134 19.98 17.33 25.64
N ASN A 135 21.01 17.63 26.43
CA ASN A 135 22.19 18.37 25.96
C ASN A 135 23.36 17.40 25.92
N VAL A 136 23.81 17.05 24.71
CA VAL A 136 24.97 16.19 24.50
C VAL A 136 25.99 16.98 23.68
N ALA A 137 27.19 17.16 24.24
CA ALA A 137 28.32 17.79 23.55
C ALA A 137 28.02 19.16 22.90
N GLY A 138 27.16 19.99 23.52
CA GLY A 138 26.81 21.33 23.04
C GLY A 138 25.69 21.38 22.02
N PHE A 139 25.21 20.22 21.52
CA PHE A 139 23.99 20.13 20.72
C PHE A 139 22.78 19.92 21.63
N ARG A 140 21.79 20.83 21.52
CA ARG A 140 20.47 20.66 22.12
C ARG A 140 19.62 19.80 21.20
N ILE A 141 19.40 18.55 21.57
CA ILE A 141 18.52 17.64 20.83
C ILE A 141 17.22 17.54 21.61
N ASN A 142 16.11 18.00 21.00
CA ASN A 142 14.78 17.74 21.53
C ASN A 142 14.37 16.31 21.13
N PHE A 143 14.36 15.39 22.09
CA PHE A 143 14.02 13.99 21.83
C PHE A 143 12.55 13.82 21.44
N SER A 144 11.67 14.67 21.98
CA SER A 144 10.25 14.71 21.63
C SER A 144 10.04 15.08 20.15
N PHE A 145 10.85 15.98 19.60
CA PHE A 145 10.84 16.33 18.18
C PHE A 145 11.31 15.18 17.28
N VAL A 146 12.36 14.45 17.69
CA VAL A 146 12.86 13.28 16.94
C VAL A 146 11.82 12.15 16.92
N ILE A 147 11.19 11.85 18.06
CA ILE A 147 10.11 10.87 18.13
C ILE A 147 8.94 11.29 17.26
N TYR A 148 8.57 12.58 17.28
CA TYR A 148 7.49 13.12 16.46
C TYR A 148 7.75 12.91 14.96
N LEU A 149 8.94 13.30 14.47
CA LEU A 149 9.31 13.09 13.06
C LEU A 149 9.37 11.62 12.67
N LEU A 150 9.88 10.77 13.56
CA LEU A 150 9.95 9.33 13.34
C LEU A 150 8.55 8.71 13.26
N ALA A 151 7.61 9.13 14.12
CA ALA A 151 6.21 8.70 14.07
C ALA A 151 5.53 9.12 12.75
N ILE A 152 5.73 10.38 12.32
CA ILE A 152 5.24 10.86 11.02
C ILE A 152 5.81 10.04 9.88
N PHE A 153 7.13 9.77 9.91
CA PHE A 153 7.78 8.97 8.88
C PHE A 153 7.18 7.56 8.77
N PHE A 154 6.94 6.89 9.89
CA PHE A 154 6.31 5.57 9.90
C PHE A 154 4.88 5.59 9.33
N ILE A 155 4.08 6.59 9.65
CA ILE A 155 2.72 6.72 9.09
C ILE A 155 2.79 6.99 7.57
N ASN A 156 3.66 7.91 7.15
CA ASN A 156 3.89 8.20 5.73
C ASN A 156 4.44 6.99 4.97
N LEU A 157 5.20 6.11 5.61
CA LEU A 157 5.66 4.85 5.01
C LEU A 157 4.49 3.91 4.70
N ILE A 158 3.54 3.78 5.62
CA ILE A 158 2.32 2.96 5.41
C ILE A 158 1.48 3.55 4.27
N ILE A 159 1.29 4.86 4.27
CA ILE A 159 0.57 5.59 3.20
C ILE A 159 1.26 5.37 1.84
N SER A 160 2.57 5.53 1.79
CA SER A 160 3.36 5.36 0.57
C SER A 160 3.29 3.93 0.05
N HIS A 161 3.33 2.94 0.94
CA HIS A 161 3.16 1.53 0.58
C HIS A 161 1.78 1.29 -0.06
N MET A 162 0.71 1.87 0.50
CA MET A 162 -0.62 1.79 -0.09
C MET A 162 -0.65 2.37 -1.51
N VAL A 163 -0.08 3.57 -1.71
CA VAL A 163 -0.05 4.23 -3.03
C VAL A 163 0.72 3.41 -4.06
N VAL A 164 1.92 2.94 -3.72
CA VAL A 164 2.74 2.10 -4.62
C VAL A 164 2.03 0.81 -4.98
N THR A 165 1.38 0.15 -4.02
CA THR A 165 0.64 -1.09 -4.28
C THR A 165 -0.60 -0.81 -5.14
N THR A 166 -1.24 0.35 -5.00
CA THR A 166 -2.35 0.79 -5.86
C THR A 166 -1.90 0.98 -7.29
N CYS A 167 -0.79 1.69 -7.51
CA CYS A 167 -0.23 1.86 -8.86
C CYS A 167 0.14 0.52 -9.49
N HIS A 168 0.73 -0.40 -8.72
CA HIS A 168 1.02 -1.75 -9.21
C HIS A 168 -0.24 -2.53 -9.56
N GLY A 169 -1.30 -2.40 -8.75
CA GLY A 169 -2.56 -3.04 -9.03
C GLY A 169 -3.24 -2.52 -10.30
N LEU A 170 -3.23 -1.21 -10.50
CA LEU A 170 -3.74 -0.58 -11.72
C LEU A 170 -2.92 -0.98 -12.94
N TYR A 171 -1.59 -1.00 -12.84
CA TYR A 171 -0.72 -1.47 -13.93
C TYR A 171 -1.03 -2.91 -14.32
N TYR A 172 -1.21 -3.80 -13.33
CA TYR A 172 -1.57 -5.19 -13.57
C TYR A 172 -2.93 -5.31 -14.28
N LEU A 173 -3.94 -4.55 -13.84
CA LEU A 173 -5.27 -4.54 -14.46
C LEU A 173 -5.26 -4.04 -15.91
N ILE A 174 -4.46 -3.01 -16.22
CA ILE A 174 -4.42 -2.40 -17.55
C ILE A 174 -3.69 -3.30 -18.55
N ASP A 175 -2.50 -3.77 -18.18
CA ASP A 175 -1.59 -4.42 -19.12
C ASP A 175 -1.70 -5.96 -19.08
N ARG A 176 -1.61 -6.55 -17.88
CA ARG A 176 -1.48 -8.00 -17.72
C ARG A 176 -2.80 -8.75 -17.70
N LEU A 177 -3.90 -8.14 -17.27
CA LEU A 177 -5.19 -8.81 -17.22
C LEU A 177 -5.65 -9.28 -18.61
N TYR A 178 -5.40 -8.47 -19.65
CA TYR A 178 -5.81 -8.75 -21.03
C TYR A 178 -4.72 -9.38 -21.91
N ALA A 179 -3.50 -9.54 -21.38
CA ALA A 179 -2.42 -10.18 -22.13
C ALA A 179 -2.76 -11.66 -22.40
N LYS A 180 -3.03 -11.98 -23.67
CA LYS A 180 -3.23 -13.35 -24.18
C LYS A 180 -2.01 -13.78 -24.97
N LYS A 181 -1.52 -15.01 -24.75
CA LYS A 181 -0.49 -15.59 -25.61
C LYS A 181 -1.08 -15.84 -27.00
N PRO A 182 -0.34 -15.56 -28.10
CA PRO A 182 -0.80 -15.87 -29.44
C PRO A 182 -1.00 -17.39 -29.57
N LYS A 183 -2.24 -17.82 -29.85
CA LYS A 183 -2.51 -19.20 -30.24
C LYS A 183 -2.01 -19.39 -31.67
N LEU A 184 -1.02 -20.26 -31.87
CA LEU A 184 -0.61 -20.68 -33.20
C LEU A 184 -1.77 -21.45 -33.82
N LEU A 185 -2.41 -20.86 -34.82
CA LEU A 185 -3.37 -21.58 -35.65
C LEU A 185 -2.58 -22.56 -36.51
N LEU A 186 -2.68 -23.85 -36.19
CA LEU A 186 -2.22 -24.90 -37.10
C LEU A 186 -3.10 -24.80 -38.35
N ARG A 187 -2.48 -24.46 -39.48
CA ARG A 187 -3.12 -24.42 -40.79
C ARG A 187 -3.35 -25.87 -41.24
N GLU A 188 -4.58 -26.34 -41.13
CA GLU A 188 -5.03 -27.58 -41.79
C GLU A 188 -5.02 -27.43 -43.31
#